data_AF-A0A848U9L6-F1
#
_entry.id   AF-A0A848U9L6-F1
#
_cell.length_a   1.000
_cell.length_b   1.000
_cell.length_c   1.000
_cell.angle_alpha   90.00
_cell.angle_beta   90.00
_cell.angle_gamma   90.00
#
_symmetry.space_group_name_H-M   'P 1'
#
loop_
_entity.id
_entity.type
_entity.pdbx_description
1 polymer ?
#
loop_
_entity_poly.entity_id
_entity_poly.type
_entity_poly.pdbx_seq_one_letter_code
_entity_poly.pdbx_strand_id
1 'polypeptide(L)'
;MNLLIGTRKGLFTYTRDDQGWQAVSETFLGDPIPMLLPDRRDGTWYVAVEHGHFGTKLHRSDDQGQHWEELDAPRYPEKPDDVPDTLCPMRQIPIPWSLEKIWTLQAGGVDQPGTLWCGTIPGGLFKSTDRGASWALNRPLWDMPERAKWCGGGYDYPGIHSIELNPANADDLVLGISCGGVWRTRDGGQSWAQMAHGMFYDFNPDEPEDTPDAQDPHCVVRCAADPEQMWSQHHCGIFKWQPGESRWQRQEGIKPSAFGFAVAVHPDDPETAWFVPAVKDEWRYPVDGKLVVTRTRDGGQTFETLSGGLPQGKAYDLIYRHGLAVDDTGRTLAMGSTTGALWVSGDGGEQWELLSAHLPPIYCVRLVN
;
A
#
# COMPACT_ATOMS: atom_id res chain seq x y z
N MET A 1 10.90 9.59 -17.22
CA MET A 1 9.95 9.17 -16.16
C MET A 1 8.91 8.25 -16.77
N ASN A 2 8.73 7.08 -16.18
CA ASN A 2 7.72 6.10 -16.54
C ASN A 2 6.67 6.01 -15.43
N LEU A 3 5.45 5.66 -15.80
CA LEU A 3 4.33 5.40 -14.91
C LEU A 3 3.81 3.99 -15.23
N LEU A 4 3.82 3.11 -14.23
CA LEU A 4 3.33 1.74 -14.33
C LEU A 4 1.98 1.65 -13.63
N ILE A 5 1.01 0.99 -14.28
CA ILE A 5 -0.36 0.88 -13.78
C ILE A 5 -0.77 -0.60 -13.78
N GLY A 6 -0.97 -1.14 -12.58
CA GLY A 6 -1.49 -2.49 -12.37
C GLY A 6 -3.00 -2.45 -12.28
N THR A 7 -3.69 -3.14 -13.18
CA THR A 7 -5.15 -3.09 -13.28
C THR A 7 -5.77 -4.48 -13.16
N ARG A 8 -7.10 -4.54 -13.13
CA ARG A 8 -7.88 -5.78 -13.21
C ARG A 8 -7.69 -6.56 -14.51
N LYS A 9 -7.13 -5.95 -15.57
CA LYS A 9 -7.01 -6.59 -16.90
C LYS A 9 -5.65 -6.38 -17.57
N GLY A 10 -4.62 -6.09 -16.80
CA GLY A 10 -3.25 -6.04 -17.30
C GLY A 10 -2.41 -4.95 -16.68
N LEU A 11 -1.15 -4.93 -17.12
CA LEU A 11 -0.16 -3.90 -16.85
C LEU A 11 -0.18 -2.91 -18.02
N PHE A 12 -0.34 -1.62 -17.69
CA PHE A 12 -0.28 -0.52 -18.64
C PHE A 12 0.89 0.39 -18.27
N THR A 13 1.59 0.91 -19.27
CA THR A 13 2.72 1.83 -19.04
C THR A 13 2.55 3.13 -19.81
N TYR A 14 2.94 4.23 -19.17
CA TYR A 14 3.02 5.55 -19.77
C TYR A 14 4.43 6.10 -19.57
N THR A 15 4.93 6.85 -20.55
CA THR A 15 6.19 7.59 -20.45
C THR A 15 5.91 9.07 -20.63
N ARG A 16 6.64 9.91 -19.89
CA ARG A 16 6.63 11.35 -20.09
C ARG A 16 7.81 11.79 -20.96
N ASP A 17 7.51 12.49 -22.05
CA ASP A 17 8.47 13.18 -22.91
C ASP A 17 8.20 14.70 -22.97
N ASP A 18 8.85 15.41 -23.88
CA ASP A 18 8.68 16.86 -24.08
C ASP A 18 7.25 17.25 -24.53
N GLN A 19 6.47 16.31 -25.07
CA GLN A 19 5.10 16.51 -25.53
C GLN A 19 4.05 16.11 -24.47
N GLY A 20 4.47 15.52 -23.35
CA GLY A 20 3.59 15.12 -22.26
C GLY A 20 3.63 13.61 -22.00
N TRP A 21 2.56 13.09 -21.40
CA TRP A 21 2.44 11.65 -21.13
C TRP A 21 1.90 10.91 -22.35
N GLN A 22 2.58 9.83 -22.74
CA GLN A 22 2.20 8.95 -23.84
C GLN A 22 2.06 7.52 -23.34
N ALA A 23 1.01 6.82 -23.79
CA ALA A 23 0.86 5.39 -23.54
C ALA A 23 1.91 4.61 -24.36
N VAL A 24 2.58 3.64 -23.73
CA VAL A 24 3.72 2.94 -24.34
C VAL A 24 3.42 1.46 -24.55
N SER A 25 2.97 0.75 -23.52
CA SER A 25 2.75 -0.68 -23.62
C SER A 25 1.56 -1.18 -22.80
N GLU A 26 1.03 -2.31 -23.26
CA GLU A 26 -0.02 -3.09 -22.62
C GLU A 26 0.47 -4.54 -22.54
N THR A 27 0.53 -5.11 -21.34
CA THR A 27 1.07 -6.46 -21.12
C THR A 27 0.22 -7.21 -20.10
N PHE A 28 0.27 -8.54 -20.12
CA PHE A 28 -0.59 -9.42 -19.30
C PHE A 28 -2.10 -9.12 -19.50
N LEU A 29 -2.49 -8.85 -20.75
CA LEU A 29 -3.86 -8.47 -21.08
C LEU A 29 -4.86 -9.55 -20.67
N GLY A 30 -5.86 -9.15 -19.91
CA GLY A 30 -6.91 -10.03 -19.38
C GLY A 30 -6.64 -10.54 -17.96
N ASP A 31 -5.39 -10.49 -17.51
CA ASP A 31 -4.98 -10.94 -16.18
C ASP A 31 -4.97 -9.77 -15.17
N PRO A 32 -5.45 -9.97 -13.93
CA PRO A 32 -5.32 -9.00 -12.85
C PRO A 32 -3.86 -8.83 -12.38
N ILE A 33 -3.44 -7.57 -12.27
CA ILE A 33 -2.11 -7.14 -11.79
C ILE A 33 -2.26 -6.40 -10.45
N PRO A 34 -2.39 -7.12 -9.33
CA PRO A 34 -2.66 -6.50 -8.03
C PRO A 34 -1.47 -5.71 -7.47
N MET A 35 -0.24 -6.02 -7.90
CA MET A 35 0.96 -5.41 -7.34
C MET A 35 2.10 -5.28 -8.35
N LEU A 36 2.80 -4.15 -8.27
CA LEU A 36 3.97 -3.79 -9.06
C LEU A 36 5.10 -3.32 -8.14
N LEU A 37 6.32 -3.76 -8.42
CA LEU A 37 7.54 -3.30 -7.77
C LEU A 37 8.63 -3.03 -8.83
N PRO A 38 8.83 -1.76 -9.22
CA PRO A 38 10.06 -1.35 -9.89
C PRO A 38 11.18 -1.22 -8.85
N ASP A 39 12.18 -2.09 -8.91
CA ASP A 39 13.35 -2.04 -8.05
C ASP A 39 14.34 -0.97 -8.54
N ARG A 40 14.51 0.08 -7.75
CA ARG A 40 15.36 1.23 -8.10
C ARG A 40 16.84 0.93 -8.04
N ARG A 41 17.24 -0.19 -7.41
CA ARG A 41 18.64 -0.53 -7.20
C ARG A 41 19.30 -1.06 -8.47
N ASP A 42 18.54 -1.78 -9.29
CA ASP A 42 19.04 -2.41 -10.51
C ASP A 42 18.12 -2.20 -11.75
N GLY A 43 16.98 -1.53 -11.59
CA GLY A 43 16.04 -1.25 -12.68
C GLY A 43 15.07 -2.40 -13.00
N THR A 44 15.13 -3.50 -12.25
CA THR A 44 14.28 -4.67 -12.43
C THR A 44 12.82 -4.35 -12.13
N TRP A 45 11.88 -4.85 -12.94
CA TRP A 45 10.45 -4.78 -12.65
C TRP A 45 9.92 -6.13 -12.20
N TYR A 46 9.18 -6.12 -11.09
CA TYR A 46 8.45 -7.26 -10.58
C TYR A 46 6.94 -7.03 -10.69
N VAL A 47 6.23 -8.04 -11.16
CA VAL A 47 4.79 -7.99 -11.40
C VAL A 47 4.13 -9.20 -10.76
N ALA A 48 3.25 -8.97 -9.80
CA ALA A 48 2.35 -10.00 -9.33
C ALA A 48 1.19 -10.15 -10.31
N VAL A 49 0.86 -11.39 -10.68
CA VAL A 49 -0.23 -11.74 -11.61
C VAL A 49 -1.17 -12.72 -10.92
N GLU A 50 -2.46 -12.45 -10.91
CA GLU A 50 -3.47 -13.29 -10.24
C GLU A 50 -4.32 -14.03 -11.27
N HIS A 51 -3.97 -15.27 -11.60
CA HIS A 51 -4.64 -16.04 -12.67
C HIS A 51 -5.96 -16.70 -12.27
N GLY A 52 -6.68 -16.16 -11.27
CA GLY A 52 -7.92 -16.75 -10.76
C GLY A 52 -7.74 -18.24 -10.38
N HIS A 53 -8.20 -19.15 -11.24
CA HIS A 53 -8.09 -20.60 -11.06
C HIS A 53 -6.65 -21.13 -10.96
N PHE A 54 -5.65 -20.45 -11.53
CA PHE A 54 -4.25 -20.91 -11.51
C PHE A 54 -3.42 -20.26 -10.40
N GLY A 55 -4.06 -19.51 -9.49
CA GLY A 55 -3.42 -18.89 -8.35
C GLY A 55 -2.58 -17.65 -8.69
N THR A 56 -1.79 -17.21 -7.72
CA THR A 56 -0.91 -16.05 -7.88
C THR A 56 0.47 -16.46 -8.42
N LYS A 57 0.99 -15.67 -9.35
CA LYS A 57 2.31 -15.78 -9.97
C LYS A 57 3.11 -14.50 -9.80
N LEU A 58 4.43 -14.61 -9.92
CA LEU A 58 5.34 -13.48 -9.93
C LEU A 58 6.11 -13.51 -11.26
N HIS A 59 6.27 -12.36 -11.88
CA HIS A 59 7.12 -12.20 -13.06
C HIS A 59 8.17 -11.15 -12.81
N ARG A 60 9.35 -11.33 -13.41
CA ARG A 60 10.46 -10.38 -13.39
C ARG A 60 10.81 -9.96 -14.80
N SER A 61 11.15 -8.69 -14.98
CA SER A 61 11.74 -8.15 -16.20
C SER A 61 13.01 -7.37 -15.86
N ASP A 62 14.11 -7.73 -16.51
CA ASP A 62 15.42 -7.07 -16.37
C ASP A 62 15.63 -5.97 -17.45
N ASP A 63 14.63 -5.74 -18.29
CA ASP A 63 14.70 -4.83 -19.45
C ASP A 63 13.48 -3.92 -19.59
N GLN A 64 12.90 -3.54 -18.45
CA GLN A 64 11.79 -2.59 -18.34
C GLN A 64 10.55 -3.02 -19.13
N GLY A 65 10.21 -4.30 -18.99
CA GLY A 65 8.97 -4.90 -19.47
C GLY A 65 9.01 -5.40 -20.92
N GLN A 66 10.17 -5.44 -21.57
CA GLN A 66 10.28 -6.01 -22.92
C GLN A 66 10.22 -7.54 -22.90
N HIS A 67 10.88 -8.17 -21.92
CA HIS A 67 10.83 -9.60 -21.69
C HIS A 67 10.50 -9.91 -20.23
N TRP A 68 9.79 -11.03 -20.02
CA TRP A 68 9.32 -11.47 -18.71
C TRP A 68 9.73 -12.91 -18.43
N GLU A 69 10.26 -13.13 -17.23
CA GLU A 69 10.56 -14.44 -16.66
C GLU A 69 9.54 -14.73 -15.54
N GLU A 70 8.84 -15.87 -15.63
CA GLU A 70 7.99 -16.34 -14.52
C GLU A 70 8.87 -16.85 -13.38
N LEU A 71 8.57 -16.42 -12.16
CA LEU A 71 9.22 -16.82 -10.92
C LEU A 71 8.22 -17.55 -10.03
N ASP A 72 8.75 -18.33 -9.09
CA ASP A 72 7.93 -18.95 -8.05
C ASP A 72 7.30 -17.88 -7.14
N ALA A 73 6.00 -18.03 -6.89
CA ALA A 73 5.29 -17.23 -5.89
C ALA A 73 5.57 -17.75 -4.46
N PRO A 74 5.44 -16.92 -3.42
CA PRO A 74 5.62 -17.37 -2.04
C PRO A 74 4.71 -18.54 -1.68
N ARG A 75 5.28 -19.57 -1.05
CA ARG A 75 4.52 -20.74 -0.62
C ARG A 75 4.50 -20.85 0.89
N TYR A 76 3.29 -21.01 1.43
CA TYR A 76 3.09 -21.30 2.85
C TYR A 76 3.65 -22.70 3.15
N PRO A 77 4.26 -22.90 4.33
CA PRO A 77 4.66 -24.24 4.76
C PRO A 77 3.43 -25.14 4.85
N GLU A 78 3.63 -26.45 4.79
CA GLU A 78 2.56 -27.40 5.09
C GLU A 78 2.01 -27.14 6.49
N LYS A 79 0.68 -27.13 6.62
CA LYS A 79 0.01 -26.94 7.90
C LYS A 79 0.17 -28.21 8.74
N PRO A 80 0.77 -28.16 9.93
CA PRO A 80 0.83 -29.33 10.82
C PRO A 80 -0.58 -29.79 11.24
N ASP A 81 -0.79 -31.10 11.34
CA ASP A 81 -2.09 -31.71 11.69
C ASP A 81 -2.61 -31.30 13.08
N ASP A 82 -1.70 -30.95 14.00
CA ASP A 82 -2.00 -30.57 15.38
C ASP A 82 -2.29 -29.07 15.57
N VAL A 83 -2.13 -28.26 14.51
CA VAL A 83 -2.43 -26.83 14.55
C VAL A 83 -3.89 -26.60 14.15
N PRO A 84 -4.76 -26.10 15.06
CA PRO A 84 -6.16 -25.84 14.73
C PRO A 84 -6.29 -24.71 13.71
N ASP A 85 -7.44 -24.64 13.04
CA ASP A 85 -7.75 -23.48 12.19
C ASP A 85 -7.86 -22.21 13.05
N THR A 86 -7.20 -21.14 12.59
CA THR A 86 -7.45 -19.80 13.10
C THR A 86 -8.72 -19.27 12.46
N LEU A 87 -9.69 -18.86 13.26
CA LEU A 87 -10.93 -18.26 12.77
C LEU A 87 -10.78 -16.74 12.74
N CYS A 88 -11.22 -16.11 11.66
CA CYS A 88 -11.36 -14.65 11.58
C CYS A 88 -12.30 -14.17 12.70
N PRO A 89 -11.82 -13.36 13.67
CA PRO A 89 -12.63 -12.92 14.82
C PRO A 89 -13.97 -12.30 14.45
N MET A 90 -14.01 -11.52 13.36
CA MET A 90 -15.24 -10.83 12.93
C MET A 90 -16.21 -11.72 12.16
N ARG A 91 -15.71 -12.64 11.33
CA ARG A 91 -16.54 -13.41 10.38
C ARG A 91 -16.75 -14.87 10.79
N GLN A 92 -15.98 -15.36 11.76
CA GLN A 92 -16.04 -16.73 12.26
C GLN A 92 -15.84 -17.78 11.15
N ILE A 93 -15.02 -17.45 10.15
CA ILE A 93 -14.60 -18.35 9.07
C ILE A 93 -13.11 -18.69 9.22
N PRO A 94 -12.66 -19.89 8.82
CA PRO A 94 -11.24 -20.23 8.83
C PRO A 94 -10.42 -19.30 7.95
N ILE A 95 -9.27 -18.86 8.45
CA ILE A 95 -8.25 -18.15 7.67
C ILE A 95 -7.44 -19.22 6.91
N PRO A 96 -7.39 -19.17 5.56
CA PRO A 96 -6.68 -20.16 4.76
C PRO A 96 -5.19 -20.24 5.11
N TRP A 97 -4.65 -21.46 5.09
CA TRP A 97 -3.21 -21.74 5.19
C TRP A 97 -2.58 -21.84 3.79
N SER A 98 -2.89 -20.90 2.92
CA SER A 98 -2.42 -20.91 1.53
C SER A 98 -2.40 -19.50 0.98
N LEU A 99 -1.48 -19.25 0.03
CA LEU A 99 -1.41 -17.99 -0.68
C LEU A 99 -2.67 -17.79 -1.53
N GLU A 100 -3.43 -16.74 -1.27
CA GLU A 100 -4.45 -16.26 -2.21
C GLU A 100 -3.88 -15.17 -3.10
N LYS A 101 -3.14 -14.23 -2.51
CA LYS A 101 -2.69 -13.02 -3.20
C LYS A 101 -1.36 -12.50 -2.69
N ILE A 102 -0.47 -12.15 -3.62
CA ILE A 102 0.63 -11.22 -3.34
C ILE A 102 0.02 -9.82 -3.28
N TRP A 103 -0.01 -9.26 -2.08
CA TRP A 103 -0.71 -8.01 -1.79
C TRP A 103 0.22 -6.80 -1.80
N THR A 104 1.49 -6.99 -1.45
CA THR A 104 2.51 -5.93 -1.43
C THR A 104 3.87 -6.54 -1.71
N LEU A 105 4.68 -5.81 -2.47
CA LEU A 105 6.07 -6.13 -2.74
C LEU A 105 6.92 -4.92 -2.40
N GLN A 106 8.10 -5.16 -1.82
CA GLN A 106 9.04 -4.12 -1.46
C GLN A 106 10.47 -4.61 -1.68
N ALA A 107 11.31 -3.79 -2.30
CA ALA A 107 12.74 -4.05 -2.44
C ALA A 107 13.46 -3.82 -1.11
N GLY A 108 14.50 -4.61 -0.82
CA GLY A 108 15.39 -4.37 0.32
C GLY A 108 16.22 -3.09 0.16
N GLY A 109 17.12 -2.84 1.12
CA GLY A 109 18.04 -1.70 1.06
C GLY A 109 19.01 -1.74 -0.11
N VAL A 110 19.67 -0.60 -0.37
CA VAL A 110 20.77 -0.49 -1.37
C VAL A 110 21.95 -1.42 -1.04
N ASP A 111 22.12 -1.74 0.23
CA ASP A 111 23.11 -2.67 0.80
C ASP A 111 22.65 -4.14 0.80
N GLN A 112 21.40 -4.41 0.39
CA GLN A 112 20.79 -5.75 0.36
C GLN A 112 20.35 -6.15 -1.06
N PRO A 113 21.25 -6.12 -2.08
CA PRO A 113 20.89 -6.37 -3.47
C PRO A 113 20.16 -7.72 -3.64
N GLY A 114 19.13 -7.74 -4.47
CA GLY A 114 18.29 -8.91 -4.70
C GLY A 114 17.39 -9.33 -3.54
N THR A 115 17.45 -8.66 -2.38
CA THR A 115 16.49 -8.89 -1.30
C THR A 115 15.15 -8.28 -1.66
N LEU A 116 14.07 -9.05 -1.48
CA LEU A 116 12.69 -8.60 -1.64
C LEU A 116 11.86 -9.03 -0.42
N TRP A 117 10.88 -8.21 -0.07
CA TRP A 117 9.84 -8.50 0.91
C TRP A 117 8.50 -8.61 0.21
N CYS A 118 7.68 -9.57 0.65
CA CYS A 118 6.35 -9.81 0.11
C CYS A 118 5.33 -9.96 1.24
N GLY A 119 4.34 -9.08 1.25
CA GLY A 119 3.15 -9.18 2.09
C GLY A 119 2.01 -9.83 1.31
N THR A 120 1.31 -10.79 1.93
CA THR A 120 0.25 -11.56 1.26
C THR A 120 -1.13 -11.37 1.88
N ILE A 121 -2.16 -11.83 1.16
CA ILE A 121 -3.45 -12.24 1.72
C ILE A 121 -3.57 -13.78 1.57
N PRO A 122 -3.96 -14.51 2.63
CA PRO A 122 -4.01 -14.08 4.04
C PRO A 122 -2.66 -13.56 4.54
N GLY A 123 -2.63 -12.92 5.72
CA GLY A 123 -1.48 -12.15 6.17
C GLY A 123 -0.24 -13.01 6.37
N GLY A 124 0.76 -12.91 5.51
CA GLY A 124 2.03 -13.61 5.63
C GLY A 124 3.14 -12.73 5.06
N LEU A 125 4.27 -12.68 5.77
CA LEU A 125 5.44 -11.92 5.35
C LEU A 125 6.51 -12.89 4.86
N PHE A 126 6.93 -12.72 3.62
CA PHE A 126 7.99 -13.52 3.01
C PHE A 126 9.17 -12.66 2.64
N LYS A 127 10.36 -13.25 2.68
CA LYS A 127 11.62 -12.64 2.25
C LYS A 127 12.26 -13.50 1.17
N SER A 128 12.70 -12.87 0.09
CA SER A 128 13.61 -13.44 -0.90
C SER A 128 14.97 -12.76 -0.75
N THR A 129 16.05 -13.48 -1.05
CA THR A 129 17.43 -12.92 -1.10
C THR A 129 18.10 -13.15 -2.45
N ASP A 130 17.32 -13.63 -3.43
CA ASP A 130 17.78 -14.12 -4.73
C ASP A 130 16.93 -13.56 -5.87
N ARG A 131 16.56 -12.28 -5.77
CA ARG A 131 15.79 -11.54 -6.80
C ARG A 131 14.43 -12.19 -7.09
N GLY A 132 13.78 -12.74 -6.07
CA GLY A 132 12.46 -13.36 -6.14
C GLY A 132 12.44 -14.81 -6.60
N ALA A 133 13.61 -15.45 -6.81
CA ALA A 133 13.68 -16.84 -7.26
C ALA A 133 13.21 -17.84 -6.19
N SER A 134 13.40 -17.52 -4.90
CA SER A 134 12.86 -18.30 -3.79
C SER A 134 12.40 -17.42 -2.63
N TRP A 135 11.49 -17.94 -1.81
CA TRP A 135 10.85 -17.21 -0.71
C TRP A 135 10.89 -17.99 0.60
N ALA A 136 11.29 -17.32 1.67
CA ALA A 136 11.21 -17.82 3.04
C ALA A 136 10.14 -17.08 3.83
N LEU A 137 9.25 -17.82 4.50
CA LEU A 137 8.28 -17.24 5.44
C LEU A 137 9.02 -16.64 6.64
N ASN A 138 8.70 -15.41 7.02
CA ASN A 138 9.19 -14.77 8.23
C ASN A 138 8.50 -15.41 9.46
N ARG A 139 9.10 -16.49 9.95
CA ARG A 139 8.63 -17.22 11.14
C ARG A 139 8.46 -16.34 12.39
N PRO A 140 9.39 -15.40 12.69
CA PRO A 140 9.23 -14.53 13.86
C PRO A 140 7.91 -13.76 13.90
N LEU A 141 7.43 -13.22 12.76
CA LEU A 141 6.12 -12.58 12.69
C LEU A 141 4.97 -13.59 12.61
N TRP A 142 5.16 -14.68 11.86
CA TRP A 142 4.14 -15.71 11.65
C TRP A 142 3.72 -16.41 12.95
N ASP A 143 4.68 -16.67 13.84
CA ASP A 143 4.48 -17.43 15.08
C ASP A 143 4.01 -16.54 16.26
N MET A 144 3.77 -15.25 16.03
CA MET A 144 3.27 -14.32 17.07
C MET A 144 1.87 -14.72 17.55
N PRO A 145 1.61 -14.82 18.87
CA PRO A 145 0.28 -15.15 19.40
C PRO A 145 -0.81 -14.17 18.97
N GLU A 146 -0.47 -12.88 18.82
CA GLU A 146 -1.35 -11.80 18.38
C GLU A 146 -1.95 -12.05 17.00
N ARG A 147 -1.29 -12.88 16.18
CA ARG A 147 -1.81 -13.29 14.87
C ARG A 147 -3.21 -13.89 14.93
N ALA A 148 -3.56 -14.54 16.03
CA ALA A 148 -4.90 -15.10 16.24
C ALA A 148 -6.01 -14.03 16.27
N LYS A 149 -5.66 -12.76 16.49
CA LYS A 149 -6.59 -11.62 16.48
C LYS A 149 -6.70 -10.94 15.12
N TRP A 150 -5.81 -11.25 14.18
CA TRP A 150 -5.84 -10.63 12.86
C TRP A 150 -7.07 -11.07 12.08
N CYS A 151 -7.72 -10.11 11.42
CA CYS A 151 -8.96 -10.34 10.70
C CYS A 151 -8.95 -9.60 9.37
N GLY A 152 -9.92 -9.90 8.51
CA GLY A 152 -10.17 -9.06 7.34
C GLY A 152 -11.07 -7.88 7.70
N GLY A 153 -10.69 -6.67 7.30
CA GLY A 153 -11.55 -5.47 7.36
C GLY A 153 -12.26 -5.24 6.03
N GLY A 154 -11.48 -4.92 4.98
CA GLY A 154 -11.99 -4.71 3.62
C GLY A 154 -12.06 -5.96 2.74
N TYR A 155 -11.12 -6.91 2.94
CA TYR A 155 -11.13 -8.25 2.35
C TYR A 155 -11.54 -9.28 3.39
N ASP A 156 -11.74 -10.54 2.99
CA ASP A 156 -12.18 -11.61 3.88
C ASP A 156 -11.13 -11.98 4.94
N TYR A 157 -9.84 -11.79 4.62
CA TYR A 157 -8.69 -12.20 5.44
C TYR A 157 -7.71 -11.05 5.68
N PRO A 158 -6.90 -11.11 6.76
CA PRO A 158 -5.90 -10.07 7.01
C PRO A 158 -4.91 -9.99 5.86
N GLY A 159 -4.45 -8.78 5.53
CA GLY A 159 -3.43 -8.54 4.51
C GLY A 159 -2.24 -7.77 5.07
N ILE A 160 -1.02 -8.23 4.78
CA ILE A 160 0.21 -7.48 5.08
C ILE A 160 0.51 -6.52 3.93
N HIS A 161 0.77 -5.26 4.27
CA HIS A 161 1.03 -4.17 3.33
C HIS A 161 1.96 -3.12 3.93
N SER A 162 2.20 -2.02 3.19
CA SER A 162 2.97 -0.87 3.68
C SER A 162 4.32 -1.28 4.27
N ILE A 163 5.06 -2.13 3.57
CA ILE A 163 6.39 -2.57 4.00
C ILE A 163 7.35 -1.41 3.72
N GLU A 164 7.64 -0.64 4.75
CA GLU A 164 8.39 0.62 4.69
C GLU A 164 9.78 0.42 5.31
N LEU A 165 10.84 0.46 4.50
CA LEU A 165 12.22 0.40 4.99
C LEU A 165 12.72 1.76 5.42
N ASN A 166 13.57 1.79 6.44
CA ASN A 166 14.39 2.95 6.73
C ASN A 166 15.54 3.01 5.70
N PRO A 167 15.63 4.05 4.85
CA PRO A 167 16.67 4.12 3.82
C PRO A 167 18.10 4.15 4.38
N ALA A 168 18.28 4.60 5.63
CA ALA A 168 19.57 4.63 6.31
C ALA A 168 19.93 3.31 7.02
N ASN A 169 18.95 2.42 7.23
CA ASN A 169 19.17 1.11 7.85
C ASN A 169 18.08 0.13 7.40
N ALA A 170 18.41 -0.73 6.43
CA ALA A 170 17.44 -1.66 5.85
C ALA A 170 16.94 -2.76 6.81
N ASP A 171 17.57 -2.93 7.98
CA ASP A 171 17.09 -3.83 9.03
C ASP A 171 15.96 -3.21 9.88
N ASP A 172 15.69 -1.92 9.72
CA ASP A 172 14.57 -1.22 10.35
C ASP A 172 13.40 -1.08 9.36
N LEU A 173 12.39 -1.93 9.54
CA LEU A 173 11.19 -1.96 8.71
C LEU A 173 9.94 -1.73 9.55
N VAL A 174 8.99 -0.99 9.00
CA VAL A 174 7.61 -0.93 9.48
C VAL A 174 6.70 -1.63 8.47
N LEU A 175 5.66 -2.31 8.94
CA LEU A 175 4.59 -2.83 8.10
C LEU A 175 3.22 -2.57 8.72
N GLY A 176 2.20 -2.52 7.86
CA GLY A 176 0.81 -2.47 8.27
C GLY A 176 0.10 -3.80 7.99
N ILE A 177 -0.89 -4.11 8.82
CA ILE A 177 -1.75 -5.28 8.69
C ILE A 177 -3.20 -4.82 8.80
N SER A 178 -3.98 -4.99 7.73
CA SER A 178 -5.42 -4.71 7.69
C SER A 178 -6.19 -6.04 7.87
N CYS A 179 -6.71 -6.38 9.04
CA CYS A 179 -6.54 -5.76 10.36
C CYS A 179 -5.55 -6.57 11.20
N GLY A 180 -4.79 -5.88 12.03
CA GLY A 180 -3.65 -6.44 12.77
C GLY A 180 -2.67 -5.38 13.28
N GLY A 181 -2.86 -4.11 12.88
CA GLY A 181 -2.08 -2.98 13.36
C GLY A 181 -0.81 -2.71 12.57
N VAL A 182 0.12 -2.01 13.22
CA VAL A 182 1.38 -1.54 12.64
C VAL A 182 2.51 -2.21 13.41
N TRP A 183 3.43 -2.88 12.72
CA TRP A 183 4.51 -3.64 13.33
C TRP A 183 5.86 -3.11 12.87
N ARG A 184 6.86 -3.18 13.75
CA ARG A 184 8.24 -2.78 13.44
C ARG A 184 9.23 -3.84 13.82
N THR A 185 10.22 -4.02 12.97
CA THR A 185 11.46 -4.72 13.29
C THR A 185 12.60 -3.71 13.24
N ARG A 186 13.64 -3.92 14.05
CA ARG A 186 14.91 -3.17 14.00
C ARG A 186 16.11 -4.09 13.71
N ASP A 187 15.86 -5.36 13.40
CA ASP A 187 16.84 -6.43 13.25
C ASP A 187 16.61 -7.28 11.99
N GLY A 188 16.01 -6.68 10.95
CA GLY A 188 15.83 -7.31 9.66
C GLY A 188 14.77 -8.41 9.65
N GLY A 189 13.82 -8.33 10.58
CA GLY A 189 12.69 -9.25 10.74
C GLY A 189 12.97 -10.45 11.64
N GLN A 190 13.98 -10.39 12.52
CA GLN A 190 14.26 -11.43 13.51
C GLN A 190 13.36 -11.31 14.75
N SER A 191 12.94 -10.09 15.07
CA SER A 191 11.93 -9.79 16.08
C SER A 191 11.02 -8.64 15.64
N TRP A 192 9.81 -8.59 16.20
CA TRP A 192 8.79 -7.61 15.87
C TRP A 192 8.15 -7.01 17.11
N ALA A 193 7.90 -5.70 17.06
CA ALA A 193 7.19 -4.94 18.08
C ALA A 193 5.91 -4.34 17.48
N GLN A 194 4.83 -4.42 18.23
CA GLN A 194 3.57 -3.75 17.90
C GLN A 194 3.72 -2.23 18.11
N MET A 195 3.20 -1.44 17.18
CA MET A 195 3.34 0.01 17.12
C MET A 195 2.02 0.75 16.92
N ALA A 196 0.87 0.08 16.76
CA ALA A 196 -0.41 0.76 16.53
C ALA A 196 -1.07 1.37 17.78
N HIS A 197 -0.34 1.52 18.88
CA HIS A 197 -0.86 2.18 20.08
C HIS A 197 -1.34 3.61 19.77
N GLY A 198 -2.50 3.99 20.31
CA GLY A 198 -3.15 5.28 20.05
C GLY A 198 -3.98 5.36 18.77
N MET A 199 -3.99 4.33 17.93
CA MET A 199 -5.02 4.15 16.90
C MET A 199 -6.30 3.59 17.54
N PHE A 200 -7.46 4.02 17.05
CA PHE A 200 -8.75 3.60 17.59
C PHE A 200 -9.88 3.64 16.56
N TYR A 201 -10.96 2.94 16.88
CA TYR A 201 -12.21 2.90 16.13
C TYR A 201 -13.26 3.84 16.73
N ASP A 202 -14.02 4.55 15.89
CA ASP A 202 -15.07 5.49 16.35
C ASP A 202 -16.39 4.80 16.75
N PHE A 203 -16.55 3.51 16.46
CA PHE A 203 -17.84 2.82 16.50
C PHE A 203 -18.10 2.00 17.77
N ASN A 204 -17.13 1.88 18.69
CA ASN A 204 -17.29 1.07 19.89
C ASN A 204 -16.75 1.76 21.16
N PRO A 205 -17.61 2.45 21.94
CA PRO A 205 -17.19 3.14 23.16
C PRO A 205 -16.78 2.20 24.30
N ASP A 206 -17.09 0.89 24.19
CA ASP A 206 -16.77 -0.13 25.20
C ASP A 206 -15.50 -0.94 24.86
N GLU A 207 -14.88 -0.70 23.71
CA GLU A 207 -13.61 -1.33 23.35
C GLU A 207 -12.47 -0.74 24.21
N PRO A 208 -11.52 -1.56 24.72
CA PRO A 208 -10.34 -1.01 25.37
C PRO A 208 -9.69 0.01 24.43
N GLU A 209 -9.39 1.21 24.93
CA GLU A 209 -8.84 2.34 24.13
C GLU A 209 -7.55 1.98 23.34
N ASP A 210 -6.95 0.82 23.61
CA ASP A 210 -5.65 0.43 23.08
C ASP A 210 -5.62 -1.08 22.72
N THR A 211 -6.21 -1.42 21.57
CA THR A 211 -6.16 -2.75 20.94
C THR A 211 -5.27 -2.72 19.68
N PRO A 212 -3.95 -2.49 19.82
CA PRO A 212 -3.10 -2.16 18.68
C PRO A 212 -3.01 -3.30 17.66
N ASP A 213 -3.14 -4.56 18.09
CA ASP A 213 -3.09 -5.75 17.24
C ASP A 213 -4.42 -6.10 16.56
N ALA A 214 -5.43 -5.25 16.67
CA ALA A 214 -6.72 -5.36 15.98
C ALA A 214 -7.03 -4.16 15.06
N GLN A 215 -6.12 -3.18 14.97
CA GLN A 215 -6.33 -1.94 14.20
C GLN A 215 -6.27 -2.17 12.68
N ASP A 216 -6.90 -1.28 11.91
CA ASP A 216 -7.02 -1.36 10.44
C ASP A 216 -6.34 -0.17 9.73
N PRO A 217 -4.99 -0.10 9.74
CA PRO A 217 -4.27 0.90 8.95
C PRO A 217 -4.48 0.62 7.46
N HIS A 218 -5.15 1.51 6.73
CA HIS A 218 -5.32 1.40 5.29
C HIS A 218 -4.06 1.73 4.49
N CYS A 219 -3.11 2.47 5.01
CA CYS A 219 -1.78 2.63 4.42
C CYS A 219 -0.90 3.37 5.43
N VAL A 220 0.32 2.89 5.63
CA VAL A 220 1.37 3.56 6.41
C VAL A 220 2.50 3.94 5.47
N VAL A 221 3.01 5.16 5.56
CA VAL A 221 4.14 5.64 4.77
C VAL A 221 5.07 6.45 5.66
N ARG A 222 6.38 6.24 5.52
CA ARG A 222 7.42 7.02 6.21
C ARG A 222 8.05 8.04 5.27
N CYS A 223 8.53 9.15 5.82
CA CYS A 223 9.36 10.08 5.06
C CYS A 223 10.74 9.48 4.80
N ALA A 224 11.27 9.59 3.59
CA ALA A 224 12.57 9.01 3.26
C ALA A 224 13.72 9.77 3.93
N ALA A 225 13.64 11.10 4.00
CA ALA A 225 14.63 11.95 4.66
C ALA A 225 14.53 11.95 6.19
N ASP A 226 13.35 11.62 6.74
CA ASP A 226 13.13 11.48 8.20
C ASP A 226 12.26 10.25 8.51
N PRO A 227 12.84 9.03 8.50
CA PRO A 227 12.09 7.78 8.59
C PRO A 227 11.48 7.49 9.98
N GLU A 228 11.77 8.30 11.00
CA GLU A 228 11.06 8.24 12.29
C GLU A 228 9.77 9.08 12.30
N GLN A 229 9.47 9.80 11.21
CA GLN A 229 8.18 10.45 10.99
C GLN A 229 7.35 9.68 9.96
N MET A 230 6.12 9.35 10.34
CA MET A 230 5.24 8.50 9.54
C MET A 230 3.80 8.99 9.57
N TRP A 231 3.11 8.72 8.47
CA TRP A 231 1.69 9.00 8.31
C TRP A 231 0.93 7.70 8.07
N SER A 232 -0.27 7.61 8.63
CA SER A 232 -1.18 6.50 8.41
C SER A 232 -2.55 7.01 8.01
N GLN A 233 -3.03 6.60 6.83
CA GLN A 233 -4.46 6.56 6.57
C GLN A 233 -5.00 5.31 7.28
N HIS A 234 -5.88 5.51 8.26
CA HIS A 234 -6.54 4.47 9.03
C HIS A 234 -8.02 4.41 8.68
N HIS A 235 -8.68 3.29 8.98
CA HIS A 235 -10.12 3.10 8.78
C HIS A 235 -10.98 4.20 9.43
N CYS A 236 -10.59 4.71 10.60
CA CYS A 236 -11.31 5.76 11.31
C CYS A 236 -10.59 7.12 11.35
N GLY A 237 -9.61 7.37 10.49
CA GLY A 237 -9.01 8.71 10.40
C GLY A 237 -7.60 8.75 9.85
N ILE A 238 -6.93 9.88 10.06
CA ILE A 238 -5.53 10.10 9.71
C ILE A 238 -4.73 10.18 11.00
N PHE A 239 -3.60 9.48 11.06
CA PHE A 239 -2.73 9.42 12.22
C PHE A 239 -1.30 9.78 11.83
N LYS A 240 -0.58 10.47 12.72
CA LYS A 240 0.84 10.81 12.56
C LYS A 240 1.64 10.17 13.71
N TRP A 241 2.80 9.62 13.37
CA TRP A 241 3.82 9.19 14.32
C TRP A 241 5.00 10.16 14.25
N GLN A 242 5.53 10.57 15.40
CA GLN A 242 6.64 11.53 15.49
C GLN A 242 7.74 11.04 16.44
N PRO A 243 9.00 11.47 16.25
CA PRO A 243 10.09 11.19 17.17
C PRO A 243 9.74 11.55 18.61
N GLY A 244 9.99 10.63 19.53
CA GLY A 244 9.74 10.82 20.96
C GLY A 244 8.30 10.51 21.40
N GLU A 245 7.37 10.31 20.47
CA GLU A 245 6.04 9.80 20.80
C GLU A 245 6.10 8.30 21.12
N SER A 246 5.20 7.85 21.99
CA SER A 246 5.00 6.42 22.29
C SER A 246 3.73 5.84 21.65
N ARG A 247 2.96 6.68 20.95
CA ARG A 247 1.66 6.35 20.36
C ARG A 247 1.38 7.24 19.13
N TRP A 248 0.56 6.73 18.23
CA TRP A 248 0.05 7.49 17.10
C TRP A 248 -0.89 8.60 17.57
N GLN A 249 -0.82 9.74 16.89
CA GLN A 249 -1.63 10.92 17.18
C GLN A 249 -2.66 11.11 16.06
N ARG A 250 -3.96 11.02 16.39
CA ARG A 250 -5.04 11.32 15.45
C ARG A 250 -4.98 12.80 15.04
N GLN A 251 -5.14 13.03 13.75
CA GLN A 251 -5.17 14.37 13.16
C GLN A 251 -6.62 14.86 13.07
N GLU A 252 -6.79 16.17 13.19
CA GLU A 252 -8.09 16.83 13.31
C GLU A 252 -8.30 17.88 12.21
N GLY A 253 -9.54 18.39 12.08
CA GLY A 253 -9.84 19.48 11.15
C GLY A 253 -9.80 19.09 9.66
N ILE A 254 -9.71 17.80 9.36
CA ILE A 254 -9.65 17.27 7.99
C ILE A 254 -11.02 17.40 7.32
N LYS A 255 -11.02 17.98 6.11
CA LYS A 255 -12.18 18.08 5.23
C LYS A 255 -11.82 17.59 3.83
N PRO A 256 -12.78 17.08 3.05
CA PRO A 256 -14.19 16.83 3.42
C PRO A 256 -14.42 15.60 4.30
N SER A 257 -13.43 14.69 4.41
CA SER A 257 -13.51 13.47 5.24
C SER A 257 -12.10 13.04 5.63
N ALA A 258 -11.97 12.40 6.79
CA ALA A 258 -10.74 11.75 7.25
C ALA A 258 -10.67 10.26 6.85
N PHE A 259 -11.72 9.73 6.22
CA PHE A 259 -11.75 8.37 5.67
C PHE A 259 -11.19 8.36 4.25
N GLY A 260 -10.35 7.38 3.95
CA GLY A 260 -9.75 7.13 2.64
C GLY A 260 -8.91 5.87 2.71
N PHE A 261 -8.19 5.50 1.64
CA PHE A 261 -7.28 4.35 1.67
C PHE A 261 -5.81 4.72 1.47
N ALA A 262 -5.56 5.76 0.67
CA ALA A 262 -4.22 6.13 0.26
C ALA A 262 -3.66 7.25 1.14
N VAL A 263 -2.36 7.15 1.42
CA VAL A 263 -1.51 8.27 1.82
C VAL A 263 -0.23 8.22 1.01
N ALA A 264 0.27 9.39 0.63
CA ALA A 264 1.63 9.60 0.12
C ALA A 264 2.31 10.67 0.97
N VAL A 265 3.62 10.54 1.21
CA VAL A 265 4.42 11.48 2.01
C VAL A 265 5.53 12.04 1.14
N HIS A 266 5.82 13.33 1.27
CA HIS A 266 6.89 13.95 0.50
C HIS A 266 8.24 13.33 0.91
N PRO A 267 9.09 12.90 -0.04
CA PRO A 267 10.30 12.14 0.27
C PRO A 267 11.31 12.92 1.13
N ASP A 268 11.38 14.25 0.94
CA ASP A 268 12.30 15.14 1.67
C ASP A 268 11.62 16.01 2.74
N ASP A 269 10.30 15.89 2.94
CA ASP A 269 9.56 16.75 3.87
C ASP A 269 8.51 15.94 4.64
N PRO A 270 8.79 15.53 5.89
CA PRO A 270 7.87 14.72 6.69
C PRO A 270 6.58 15.46 7.06
N GLU A 271 6.56 16.80 6.94
CA GLU A 271 5.38 17.63 7.26
C GLU A 271 4.41 17.75 6.08
N THR A 272 4.80 17.27 4.90
CA THR A 272 3.95 17.25 3.70
C THR A 272 3.42 15.84 3.41
N ALA A 273 2.10 15.69 3.38
CA ALA A 273 1.42 14.44 3.03
C ALA A 273 0.12 14.69 2.24
N TRP A 274 -0.26 13.73 1.40
CA TRP A 274 -1.46 13.74 0.57
C TRP A 274 -2.35 12.54 0.86
N PHE A 275 -3.66 12.79 0.84
CA PHE A 275 -4.71 11.82 1.11
C PHE A 275 -5.81 11.93 0.05
N VAL A 276 -6.53 10.85 -0.21
CA VAL A 276 -7.69 10.86 -1.12
C VAL A 276 -8.96 10.46 -0.37
N PRO A 277 -9.78 11.44 0.05
CA PRO A 277 -10.92 11.19 0.91
C PRO A 277 -12.11 10.54 0.18
N ALA A 278 -12.82 9.69 0.91
CA ALA A 278 -14.12 9.12 0.55
C ALA A 278 -15.12 9.31 1.71
N VAL A 279 -16.41 9.01 1.50
CA VAL A 279 -17.43 9.22 2.54
C VAL A 279 -17.14 8.36 3.77
N LYS A 280 -17.27 7.03 3.65
CA LYS A 280 -17.01 6.05 4.73
C LYS A 280 -17.01 4.61 4.18
N ASP A 281 -16.86 3.59 5.02
CA ASP A 281 -16.81 2.18 4.61
C ASP A 281 -18.11 1.68 3.98
N GLU A 282 -19.27 2.22 4.39
CA GLU A 282 -20.58 1.89 3.78
C GLU A 282 -20.78 2.58 2.42
N TRP A 283 -20.05 3.68 2.17
CA TRP A 283 -20.16 4.53 0.99
C TRP A 283 -18.78 4.89 0.43
N ARG A 284 -18.16 3.92 -0.25
CA ARG A 284 -16.79 4.04 -0.76
C ARG A 284 -16.71 4.80 -2.09
N TYR A 285 -17.08 6.08 -2.05
CA TYR A 285 -16.93 7.04 -3.14
C TYR A 285 -16.68 8.45 -2.58
N PRO A 286 -16.30 9.45 -3.40
CA PRO A 286 -15.97 10.79 -2.91
C PRO A 286 -17.17 11.50 -2.27
N VAL A 287 -16.93 12.31 -1.25
CA VAL A 287 -17.96 13.11 -0.59
C VAL A 287 -18.67 14.03 -1.61
N ASP A 288 -20.00 14.04 -1.58
CA ASP A 288 -20.86 14.73 -2.55
C ASP A 288 -20.62 14.37 -4.03
N GLY A 289 -19.94 13.24 -4.30
CA GLY A 289 -19.50 12.87 -5.64
C GLY A 289 -18.48 13.83 -6.24
N LYS A 290 -17.64 14.47 -5.40
CA LYS A 290 -16.58 15.39 -5.80
C LYS A 290 -15.22 14.79 -5.45
N LEU A 291 -14.45 14.40 -6.46
CA LEU A 291 -13.10 13.90 -6.24
C LEU A 291 -12.18 15.07 -5.88
N VAL A 292 -11.45 14.92 -4.78
CA VAL A 292 -10.48 15.89 -4.28
C VAL A 292 -9.29 15.14 -3.72
N VAL A 293 -8.15 15.83 -3.59
CA VAL A 293 -7.00 15.39 -2.80
C VAL A 293 -6.85 16.33 -1.63
N THR A 294 -6.68 15.80 -0.43
CA THR A 294 -6.40 16.61 0.77
C THR A 294 -4.91 16.58 1.04
N ARG A 295 -4.31 17.75 1.29
CA ARG A 295 -2.87 17.88 1.55
C ARG A 295 -2.62 18.64 2.85
N THR A 296 -1.57 18.27 3.56
CA THR A 296 -0.95 19.11 4.59
C THR A 296 0.48 19.45 4.18
N ARG A 297 1.01 20.56 4.69
CA ARG A 297 2.41 21.01 4.54
C ARG A 297 3.00 21.53 5.85
N ASP A 298 2.28 21.33 6.96
CA ASP A 298 2.59 21.88 8.28
C ASP A 298 2.41 20.83 9.38
N GLY A 299 2.47 19.55 9.01
CA GLY A 299 2.43 18.46 9.97
C GLY A 299 1.05 18.08 10.46
N GLY A 300 0.01 18.43 9.71
CA GLY A 300 -1.37 18.18 10.08
C GLY A 300 -2.00 19.28 10.94
N GLN A 301 -1.33 20.42 11.10
CA GLN A 301 -1.95 21.59 11.73
C GLN A 301 -3.08 22.14 10.86
N THR A 302 -2.89 22.14 9.55
CA THR A 302 -3.92 22.46 8.57
C THR A 302 -3.93 21.49 7.40
N PHE A 303 -5.11 21.36 6.79
CA PHE A 303 -5.35 20.56 5.61
C PHE A 303 -6.07 21.39 4.55
N GLU A 304 -5.51 21.41 3.34
CA GLU A 304 -6.10 22.06 2.17
C GLU A 304 -6.77 21.02 1.27
N THR A 305 -7.81 21.44 0.54
CA THR A 305 -8.54 20.59 -0.40
C THR A 305 -8.22 21.00 -1.83
N LEU A 306 -7.58 20.10 -2.57
CA LEU A 306 -7.12 20.29 -3.94
C LEU A 306 -8.11 19.63 -4.91
N SER A 307 -8.58 20.39 -5.89
CA SER A 307 -9.61 19.94 -6.84
C SER A 307 -9.34 20.35 -8.30
N GLY A 308 -8.23 21.04 -8.57
CA GLY A 308 -7.87 21.50 -9.91
C GLY A 308 -7.79 20.33 -10.89
N GLY A 309 -8.61 20.36 -11.95
CA GLY A 309 -8.66 19.30 -12.97
C GLY A 309 -9.39 18.00 -12.55
N LEU A 310 -9.89 17.91 -11.32
CA LEU A 310 -10.61 16.73 -10.83
C LEU A 310 -12.14 16.85 -10.99
N PRO A 311 -12.87 15.73 -11.18
CA PRO A 311 -14.33 15.76 -11.31
C PRO A 311 -15.05 16.34 -10.08
N GLN A 312 -15.80 17.43 -10.27
CA GLN A 312 -16.53 18.15 -9.20
C GLN A 312 -18.02 17.80 -9.12
N GLY A 313 -18.39 16.62 -9.62
CA GLY A 313 -19.75 16.08 -9.48
C GLY A 313 -19.90 14.74 -10.19
N LYS A 314 -20.73 13.85 -9.62
CA LYS A 314 -20.97 12.47 -10.12
C LYS A 314 -19.69 11.64 -10.24
N ALA A 315 -18.66 11.95 -9.44
CA ALA A 315 -17.49 11.10 -9.29
C ALA A 315 -17.86 9.89 -8.42
N TYR A 316 -17.50 8.69 -8.89
CA TYR A 316 -17.64 7.44 -8.15
C TYR A 316 -16.28 6.73 -8.00
N ASP A 317 -15.22 7.50 -8.20
CA ASP A 317 -13.84 7.08 -8.17
C ASP A 317 -13.39 6.87 -6.74
N LEU A 318 -12.94 5.65 -6.43
CA LEU A 318 -12.25 5.36 -5.19
C LEU A 318 -10.77 5.14 -5.49
N ILE A 319 -9.89 5.74 -4.70
CA ILE A 319 -8.45 5.50 -4.80
C ILE A 319 -8.07 4.53 -3.71
N TYR A 320 -7.63 3.33 -4.09
CA TYR A 320 -7.14 2.33 -3.14
C TYR A 320 -5.75 2.69 -2.61
N ARG A 321 -5.36 2.01 -1.53
CA ARG A 321 -4.09 2.14 -0.80
C ARG A 321 -2.83 2.24 -1.66
N HIS A 322 -2.76 1.49 -2.76
CA HIS A 322 -1.61 1.48 -3.68
C HIS A 322 -1.84 2.35 -4.92
N GLY A 323 -2.97 3.06 -4.98
CA GLY A 323 -3.45 3.84 -6.10
C GLY A 323 -3.06 5.32 -6.05
N LEU A 324 -2.19 5.74 -5.13
CA LEU A 324 -1.55 7.06 -5.10
C LEU A 324 -0.04 6.87 -5.02
N ALA A 325 0.71 7.59 -5.83
CA ALA A 325 2.17 7.62 -5.81
C ALA A 325 2.70 9.05 -5.93
N VAL A 326 3.86 9.30 -5.33
CA VAL A 326 4.64 10.53 -5.46
C VAL A 326 6.05 10.17 -5.92
N ASP A 327 6.66 11.00 -6.77
CA ASP A 327 8.04 10.82 -7.22
C ASP A 327 9.08 11.25 -6.16
N ASP A 328 10.36 10.97 -6.44
CA ASP A 328 11.46 11.32 -5.52
C ASP A 328 11.65 12.82 -5.34
N THR A 329 11.06 13.65 -6.21
CA THR A 329 11.14 15.10 -6.09
C THR A 329 10.02 15.67 -5.22
N GLY A 330 9.02 14.85 -4.86
CA GLY A 330 7.83 15.30 -4.16
C GLY A 330 6.91 16.20 -4.99
N ARG A 331 7.17 16.34 -6.30
CA ARG A 331 6.41 17.24 -7.19
C ARG A 331 5.43 16.50 -8.06
N THR A 332 5.79 15.32 -8.56
CA THR A 332 4.94 14.57 -9.49
C THR A 332 4.12 13.57 -8.69
N LEU A 333 2.79 13.66 -8.80
CA LEU A 333 1.88 12.66 -8.27
C LEU A 333 1.15 11.93 -9.38
N ALA A 334 0.80 10.68 -9.14
CA ALA A 334 -0.10 9.91 -9.98
C ALA A 334 -1.14 9.21 -9.10
N MET A 335 -2.39 9.16 -9.56
CA MET A 335 -3.41 8.34 -8.90
C MET A 335 -4.31 7.62 -9.89
N GLY A 336 -4.70 6.40 -9.52
CA GLY A 336 -5.58 5.55 -10.31
C GLY A 336 -6.78 5.06 -9.51
N SER A 337 -7.97 5.09 -10.12
CA SER A 337 -9.22 4.74 -9.45
C SER A 337 -9.74 3.34 -9.76
N THR A 338 -10.62 2.87 -8.88
CA THR A 338 -11.39 1.62 -9.01
C THR A 338 -12.35 1.60 -10.20
N THR A 339 -12.63 2.75 -10.81
CA THR A 339 -13.47 2.92 -12.00
C THR A 339 -12.64 2.99 -13.29
N GLY A 340 -11.30 3.02 -13.19
CA GLY A 340 -10.41 2.99 -14.34
C GLY A 340 -9.90 4.35 -14.81
N ALA A 341 -10.07 5.39 -14.00
CA ALA A 341 -9.54 6.71 -14.32
C ALA A 341 -8.14 6.92 -13.72
N LEU A 342 -7.25 7.54 -14.50
CA LEU A 342 -5.85 7.76 -14.19
C LEU A 342 -5.53 9.25 -14.31
N TRP A 343 -5.02 9.84 -13.23
CA TRP A 343 -4.61 11.24 -13.20
C TRP A 343 -3.15 11.40 -12.81
N VAL A 344 -2.56 12.48 -13.27
CA VAL A 344 -1.21 12.92 -12.89
C VAL A 344 -1.21 14.40 -12.54
N SER A 345 -0.31 14.81 -11.65
CA SER A 345 -0.05 16.22 -11.32
C SER A 345 1.46 16.44 -11.31
N GLY A 346 1.93 17.55 -11.88
CA GLY A 346 3.35 17.94 -11.90
C GLY A 346 3.72 19.07 -10.93
N ASP A 347 2.79 19.46 -10.08
CA ASP A 347 2.86 20.64 -9.22
C ASP A 347 2.43 20.36 -7.77
N GLY A 348 2.63 19.12 -7.30
CA GLY A 348 2.31 18.77 -5.91
C GLY A 348 0.81 18.65 -5.64
N GLY A 349 0.01 18.38 -6.67
CA GLY A 349 -1.43 18.13 -6.58
C GLY A 349 -2.32 19.35 -6.81
N GLU A 350 -1.77 20.50 -7.20
CA GLU A 350 -2.56 21.72 -7.43
C GLU A 350 -3.44 21.60 -8.67
N GLN A 351 -2.88 21.08 -9.76
CA GLN A 351 -3.60 20.77 -11.00
C GLN A 351 -3.36 19.31 -11.41
N TRP A 352 -4.47 18.64 -11.70
CA TRP A 352 -4.49 17.26 -12.17
C TRP A 352 -4.88 17.19 -13.64
N GLU A 353 -4.12 16.40 -14.40
CA GLU A 353 -4.39 16.04 -15.77
C GLU A 353 -4.97 14.61 -15.80
N LEU A 354 -6.11 14.44 -16.47
CA LEU A 354 -6.69 13.13 -16.74
C LEU A 354 -5.98 12.49 -17.93
N LEU A 355 -5.23 11.41 -17.71
CA LEU A 355 -4.57 10.66 -18.79
C LEU A 355 -5.53 9.68 -19.48
N SER A 356 -6.41 9.05 -18.70
CA SER A 356 -7.43 8.13 -19.23
C SER A 356 -8.58 8.01 -18.24
N ALA A 357 -9.80 7.85 -18.75
CA ALA A 357 -11.00 7.50 -17.97
C ALA A 357 -11.50 6.07 -18.27
N HIS A 358 -10.71 5.28 -19.00
CA HIS A 358 -11.18 4.03 -19.62
C HIS A 358 -10.22 2.85 -19.42
N LEU A 359 -9.27 2.97 -18.49
CA LEU A 359 -8.52 1.79 -18.08
C LEU A 359 -9.46 0.82 -17.34
N PRO A 360 -9.07 -0.46 -17.21
CA PRO A 360 -9.71 -1.35 -16.26
C PRO A 360 -9.52 -0.82 -14.82
N PRO A 361 -10.34 -1.25 -13.84
CA PRO A 361 -10.15 -0.90 -12.43
C PRO A 361 -8.69 -0.99 -11.99
N ILE A 362 -8.15 0.10 -11.47
CA ILE A 362 -6.73 0.21 -11.13
C ILE A 362 -6.52 -0.27 -9.70
N TYR A 363 -5.56 -1.17 -9.51
CA TYR A 363 -5.15 -1.66 -8.19
C TYR A 363 -3.98 -0.84 -7.63
N CYS A 364 -2.99 -0.55 -8.47
CA CYS A 364 -1.80 0.16 -8.05
C CYS A 364 -1.19 1.02 -9.17
N VAL A 365 -0.48 2.08 -8.75
CA VAL A 365 0.33 2.93 -9.63
C VAL A 365 1.75 3.06 -9.08
N ARG A 366 2.75 3.15 -9.96
CA ARG A 366 4.16 3.37 -9.59
C ARG A 366 4.81 4.37 -10.53
N LEU A 367 5.42 5.41 -9.97
CA LEU A 367 6.29 6.32 -10.70
C LEU A 367 7.71 5.77 -10.68
N VAL A 368 8.35 5.71 -11.85
CA VAL A 368 9.71 5.24 -12.05
C VAL A 368 10.49 6.37 -12.70
N ASN A 369 11.50 6.87 -12.00
CA ASN A 369 12.32 7.99 -12.48
C ASN A 369 13.39 7.52 -13.46
#